data_AF-A0A849EPP7-F1
#
_entry.id   AF-A0A849EPP7-F1
#
_cell.length_a   1.000
_cell.length_b   1.000
_cell.length_c   1.000
_cell.angle_alpha   90.00
_cell.angle_beta   90.00
_cell.angle_gamma   90.00
#
_symmetry.space_group_name_H-M   'P 1'
#
loop_
_entity.id
_entity.type
_entity.pdbx_description
1 polymer ?
#
loop_
_entity_poly.entity_id
_entity_poly.type
_entity_poly.pdbx_seq_one_letter_code
_entity_poly.pdbx_strand_id
1 'polypeptide(L)'
;MSPSKDKPTDMRRDREQALALDRRRILAMTPEQARDAIVDHPYPVTLVQSMAEEDLYLLIHTMGPDDALPVLELASNAQWAYLLDMETWSRDRIDPLGLTQWLSRLLKADPDRFTHWIVSDQADLLQYYLHCHVQLHVREYEQDPAEIGEGYFSDDDVHFIRLRDFANPGDISGQRREERDFFLKDLLKRISIFDYRLHQSLLLASAGVIPAEMEEELLRLRSIRLAEKGFLPFEEAVGVYQALQPEDLRHRRQKPASAGGRPVESYPLPVPSEKPPKNADLFTRTLFQVADGAAFQRLQTEFAGLCNQVIAADQIKVRDKSMLAHVVAKVSGYVSIGLEKAGQAAMDDTPYHHAHLIQDYLLVDIFRIGYGCALALKWQADHWKRKSWFDRAGLKPSFWGEAWLGVLGGLLIKKPLYFDNFTSGALYREFKCLEDIQATRRTLEEIIAFDDLLALMAIRSVAVDCDTFLTCQNLLLTLWANHRMGGTDEGAPQPLVADQFSRFFDTLWGGGRLPPRRLRPGLRDEFIDWLARRTGLSIQDIAGRMGAALERLFQQLESELAAVSAKDIDPRYIQLFLVAR
;
A
#
# COMPACT_ATOMS: atom_id res chain seq x y z
N MET A 1 1.68 65.27 -4.86
CA MET A 1 0.97 64.07 -4.38
C MET A 1 0.83 63.12 -5.55
N SER A 2 1.76 62.18 -5.70
CA SER A 2 1.69 61.13 -6.73
C SER A 2 1.00 59.91 -6.12
N PRO A 3 -0.01 59.29 -6.76
CA PRO A 3 -0.61 58.09 -6.21
C PRO A 3 0.39 56.93 -6.29
N SER A 4 0.59 56.28 -5.15
CA SER A 4 1.45 55.10 -4.96
C SER A 4 1.10 54.00 -5.98
N LYS A 5 2.11 53.56 -6.74
CA LYS A 5 2.03 52.41 -7.66
C LYS A 5 2.07 51.04 -6.96
N ASP A 6 2.27 51.00 -5.63
CA ASP A 6 2.48 49.75 -4.87
C ASP A 6 1.19 49.15 -4.27
N LYS A 7 0.13 49.96 -4.09
CA LYS A 7 -1.15 49.52 -3.51
C LYS A 7 -1.87 48.33 -4.19
N PRO A 8 -1.90 48.18 -5.53
CA PRO A 8 -2.63 47.09 -6.15
C PRO A 8 -1.94 45.73 -6.00
N THR A 9 -0.62 45.71 -5.78
CA THR A 9 0.17 44.49 -5.59
C THR A 9 0.04 43.93 -4.18
N ASP A 10 -0.04 44.80 -3.16
CA ASP A 10 -0.29 44.40 -1.77
C ASP A 10 -1.69 43.81 -1.58
N MET A 11 -2.73 44.47 -2.13
CA MET A 11 -4.11 43.95 -2.03
C MET A 11 -4.30 42.59 -2.73
N ARG A 12 -3.53 42.29 -3.78
CA ARG A 12 -3.55 40.97 -4.43
C ARG A 12 -2.92 39.91 -3.54
N ARG A 13 -1.77 40.20 -2.94
CA ARG A 13 -1.08 39.30 -2.01
C ARG A 13 -1.92 39.04 -0.76
N ASP A 14 -2.56 40.06 -0.20
CA ASP A 14 -3.44 39.92 0.96
C ASP A 14 -4.66 39.03 0.64
N ARG A 15 -5.23 39.18 -0.56
CA ARG A 15 -6.35 38.35 -1.02
C ARG A 15 -5.92 36.90 -1.26
N GLU A 16 -4.75 36.67 -1.83
CA GLU A 16 -4.18 35.33 -2.02
C GLU A 16 -3.91 34.64 -0.68
N GLN A 17 -3.37 35.36 0.30
CA GLN A 17 -3.14 34.85 1.65
C GLN A 17 -4.46 34.54 2.37
N ALA A 18 -5.47 35.41 2.26
CA ALA A 18 -6.79 35.16 2.82
C ALA A 18 -7.42 33.88 2.23
N LEU A 19 -7.39 33.74 0.90
CA LEU A 19 -7.86 32.53 0.22
C LEU A 19 -7.06 31.27 0.63
N ALA A 20 -5.75 31.37 0.88
CA ALA A 20 -4.95 30.26 1.38
C ALA A 20 -5.37 29.83 2.79
N LEU A 21 -5.67 30.78 3.68
CA LEU A 21 -6.17 30.48 5.03
C LEU A 21 -7.56 29.84 5.00
N ASP A 22 -8.46 30.36 4.16
CA ASP A 22 -9.80 29.81 4.01
C ASP A 22 -9.78 28.38 3.46
N ARG A 23 -8.96 28.10 2.45
CA ARG A 23 -8.77 26.74 1.91
C ARG A 23 -8.28 25.78 2.99
N ARG A 24 -7.24 26.16 3.75
CA ARG A 24 -6.71 25.31 4.84
C ARG A 24 -7.77 25.02 5.90
N ARG A 25 -8.56 26.04 6.26
CA ARG A 25 -9.65 25.90 7.23
C ARG A 25 -10.71 24.92 6.72
N ILE A 26 -11.16 25.08 5.47
CA ILE A 26 -12.19 24.22 4.86
C ILE A 26 -11.71 22.78 4.74
N LEU A 27 -10.48 22.58 4.28
CA LEU A 27 -9.92 21.24 4.18
C LEU A 27 -9.85 20.56 5.56
N ALA A 28 -9.69 21.29 6.67
CA ALA A 28 -9.66 20.70 8.01
C ALA A 28 -11.03 20.39 8.62
N MET A 29 -12.14 20.83 8.01
CA MET A 29 -13.51 20.67 8.54
C MET A 29 -14.10 19.29 8.27
N THR A 30 -15.24 18.98 8.91
CA THR A 30 -16.06 17.81 8.53
C THR A 30 -16.69 18.05 7.16
N PRO A 31 -17.10 16.99 6.43
CA PRO A 31 -17.56 17.15 5.06
C PRO A 31 -18.78 18.09 4.92
N GLU A 32 -19.74 17.99 5.82
CA GLU A 32 -20.95 18.84 5.81
C GLU A 32 -20.57 20.31 6.07
N GLN A 33 -19.72 20.55 7.07
CA GLN A 33 -19.24 21.89 7.42
C GLN A 33 -18.41 22.50 6.29
N ALA A 34 -17.57 21.69 5.64
CA ALA A 34 -16.76 22.14 4.51
C ALA A 34 -17.63 22.55 3.32
N ARG A 35 -18.69 21.78 3.03
CA ARG A 35 -19.62 22.08 1.93
C ARG A 35 -20.35 23.39 2.20
N ASP A 36 -20.95 23.52 3.38
CA ASP A 36 -21.71 24.71 3.74
C ASP A 36 -20.80 25.94 3.78
N ALA A 37 -19.56 25.80 4.30
CA ALA A 37 -18.57 26.89 4.29
C ALA A 37 -18.11 27.31 2.89
N ILE A 38 -18.08 26.38 1.91
CA ILE A 38 -17.81 26.71 0.51
C ILE A 38 -18.97 27.49 -0.10
N VAL A 39 -20.20 26.99 0.08
CA VAL A 39 -21.41 27.58 -0.51
C VAL A 39 -21.67 28.98 0.06
N ASP A 40 -21.48 29.16 1.37
CA ASP A 40 -21.68 30.44 2.06
C ASP A 40 -20.52 31.43 1.88
N HIS A 41 -19.43 31.01 1.21
CA HIS A 41 -18.27 31.88 1.01
C HIS A 41 -18.64 33.06 0.09
N PRO A 42 -18.16 34.31 0.36
CA PRO A 42 -18.45 35.46 -0.50
C PRO A 42 -17.98 35.34 -1.96
N TYR A 43 -17.01 34.47 -2.21
CA TYR A 43 -16.44 34.18 -3.53
C TYR A 43 -16.30 32.67 -3.72
N PRO A 44 -17.41 31.90 -3.87
CA PRO A 44 -17.37 30.44 -3.78
C PRO A 44 -16.66 29.83 -4.99
N VAL A 45 -16.90 30.37 -6.20
CA VAL A 45 -16.22 29.97 -7.44
C VAL A 45 -14.70 30.19 -7.34
N THR A 46 -14.28 31.40 -6.96
CA THR A 46 -12.84 31.72 -6.86
C THR A 46 -12.15 30.85 -5.82
N LEU A 47 -12.82 30.56 -4.71
CA LEU A 47 -12.30 29.70 -3.66
C LEU A 47 -12.07 28.27 -4.19
N VAL A 48 -13.09 27.62 -4.78
CA VAL A 48 -12.98 26.25 -5.30
C VAL A 48 -11.94 26.18 -6.42
N GLN A 49 -11.97 27.12 -7.37
CA GLN A 49 -11.03 27.13 -8.50
C GLN A 49 -9.59 27.46 -8.09
N SER A 50 -9.38 28.05 -6.92
CA SER A 50 -8.05 28.26 -6.35
C SER A 50 -7.51 27.02 -5.64
N MET A 51 -8.32 26.00 -5.35
CA MET A 51 -7.84 24.75 -4.75
C MET A 51 -7.02 23.94 -5.76
N ALA A 52 -5.96 23.28 -5.27
CA ALA A 52 -5.27 22.26 -6.05
C ALA A 52 -6.25 21.12 -6.38
N GLU A 53 -6.09 20.52 -7.56
CA GLU A 53 -7.00 19.48 -8.05
C GLU A 53 -6.99 18.24 -7.15
N GLU A 54 -5.84 17.92 -6.55
CA GLU A 54 -5.65 16.83 -5.58
C GLU A 54 -6.44 17.07 -4.28
N ASP A 55 -6.37 18.29 -3.74
CA ASP A 55 -7.10 18.68 -2.53
C ASP A 55 -8.61 18.65 -2.78
N LEU A 56 -9.05 19.19 -3.91
CA LEU A 56 -10.45 19.19 -4.30
C LEU A 56 -10.97 17.77 -4.51
N TYR A 57 -10.17 16.91 -5.14
CA TYR A 57 -10.50 15.50 -5.35
C TYR A 57 -10.75 14.77 -4.02
N LEU A 58 -9.84 14.92 -3.05
CA LEU A 58 -10.01 14.34 -1.71
C LEU A 58 -11.23 14.91 -1.00
N LEU A 59 -11.48 16.22 -1.15
CA LEU A 59 -12.62 16.89 -0.54
C LEU A 59 -13.95 16.33 -1.07
N ILE A 60 -14.09 16.19 -2.39
CA ILE A 60 -15.28 15.63 -3.05
C ILE A 60 -15.56 14.21 -2.56
N HIS A 61 -14.53 13.37 -2.49
CA HIS A 61 -14.71 12.00 -2.01
C HIS A 61 -15.00 11.91 -0.51
N THR A 62 -14.43 12.81 0.29
CA THR A 62 -14.72 12.89 1.73
C THR A 62 -16.16 13.34 1.98
N MET A 63 -16.71 14.23 1.14
CA MET A 63 -18.13 14.63 1.16
C MET A 63 -19.08 13.55 0.68
N GLY A 64 -18.62 12.68 -0.22
CA GLY A 64 -19.50 11.83 -1.03
C GLY A 64 -19.73 12.49 -2.40
N PRO A 65 -19.40 11.81 -3.52
CA PRO A 65 -19.47 12.41 -4.84
C PRO A 65 -20.85 12.96 -5.24
N ASP A 66 -21.94 12.36 -4.74
CA ASP A 66 -23.31 12.78 -5.03
C ASP A 66 -23.76 13.96 -4.15
N ASP A 67 -23.20 14.13 -2.95
CA ASP A 67 -23.44 15.28 -2.08
C ASP A 67 -22.58 16.50 -2.46
N ALA A 68 -21.53 16.27 -3.26
CA ALA A 68 -20.60 17.28 -3.73
C ALA A 68 -21.03 17.98 -5.03
N LEU A 69 -22.24 17.74 -5.56
CA LEU A 69 -22.74 18.40 -6.78
C LEU A 69 -22.62 19.94 -6.74
N PRO A 70 -22.96 20.64 -5.64
CA PRO A 70 -22.78 22.09 -5.56
C PRO A 70 -21.31 22.53 -5.64
N VAL A 71 -20.38 21.69 -5.18
CA VAL A 71 -18.94 21.97 -5.29
C VAL A 71 -18.44 21.69 -6.71
N LEU A 72 -18.96 20.65 -7.37
CA LEU A 72 -18.66 20.33 -8.76
C LEU A 72 -19.11 21.44 -9.71
N GLU A 73 -20.27 22.05 -9.46
CA GLU A 73 -20.78 23.21 -10.23
C GLU A 73 -19.77 24.37 -10.23
N LEU A 74 -19.12 24.63 -9.08
CA LEU A 74 -18.15 25.72 -8.89
C LEU A 74 -16.75 25.41 -9.44
N ALA A 75 -16.40 24.13 -9.58
CA ALA A 75 -15.08 23.68 -10.02
C ALA A 75 -14.77 24.11 -11.46
N SER A 76 -13.50 24.26 -11.82
CA SER A 76 -13.05 24.59 -13.18
C SER A 76 -13.08 23.37 -14.13
N ASN A 77 -13.02 23.61 -15.45
CA ASN A 77 -12.95 22.52 -16.44
C ASN A 77 -11.69 21.64 -16.26
N ALA A 78 -10.57 22.23 -15.83
CA ALA A 78 -9.35 21.49 -15.53
C ALA A 78 -9.53 20.56 -14.30
N GLN A 79 -10.24 21.03 -13.27
CA GLN A 79 -10.59 20.21 -12.11
C GLN A 79 -11.55 19.06 -12.48
N TRP A 80 -12.52 19.29 -13.38
CA TRP A 80 -13.35 18.20 -13.93
C TRP A 80 -12.54 17.17 -14.71
N ALA A 81 -11.62 17.61 -15.57
CA ALA A 81 -10.74 16.72 -16.31
C ALA A 81 -9.89 15.85 -15.36
N TYR A 82 -9.32 16.45 -14.31
CA TYR A 82 -8.56 15.73 -13.30
C TYR A 82 -9.40 14.67 -12.57
N LEU A 83 -10.66 14.98 -12.21
CA LEU A 83 -11.58 14.01 -11.61
C LEU A 83 -11.80 12.81 -12.55
N LEU A 84 -12.02 13.06 -13.84
CA LEU A 84 -12.17 11.99 -14.82
C LEU A 84 -10.89 11.13 -14.94
N ASP A 85 -9.72 11.76 -14.99
CA ASP A 85 -8.43 11.06 -15.08
C ASP A 85 -8.20 10.12 -13.88
N MET A 86 -8.66 10.49 -12.69
CA MET A 86 -8.50 9.68 -11.49
C MET A 86 -9.53 8.56 -11.36
N GLU A 87 -10.78 8.80 -11.77
CA GLU A 87 -11.89 7.90 -11.43
C GLU A 87 -12.37 6.99 -12.56
N THR A 88 -12.16 7.39 -13.82
CA THR A 88 -12.74 6.68 -14.98
C THR A 88 -11.83 5.61 -15.57
N TRP A 89 -10.70 5.34 -14.92
CA TRP A 89 -9.71 4.38 -15.40
C TRP A 89 -9.47 3.25 -14.40
N SER A 90 -9.27 2.06 -14.96
CA SER A 90 -8.78 0.87 -14.28
C SER A 90 -7.45 0.47 -14.93
N ARG A 91 -6.36 0.98 -14.34
CA ARG A 91 -5.00 0.93 -14.90
C ARG A 91 -4.94 1.67 -16.25
N ASP A 92 -4.79 0.91 -17.33
CA ASP A 92 -4.62 1.31 -18.73
C ASP A 92 -5.93 1.22 -19.53
N ARG A 93 -7.03 0.79 -18.91
CA ARG A 93 -8.34 0.67 -19.56
C ARG A 93 -9.35 1.63 -18.98
N ILE A 94 -10.23 2.16 -19.81
CA ILE A 94 -11.35 2.98 -19.35
C ILE A 94 -12.37 2.07 -18.65
N ASP A 95 -12.81 2.47 -17.46
CA ASP A 95 -13.92 1.85 -16.74
C ASP A 95 -15.24 2.47 -17.23
N PRO A 96 -16.05 1.74 -18.03
CA PRO A 96 -17.28 2.28 -18.62
C PRO A 96 -18.33 2.65 -17.57
N LEU A 97 -18.35 1.95 -16.42
CA LEU A 97 -19.30 2.24 -15.35
C LEU A 97 -18.87 3.49 -14.59
N GLY A 98 -17.60 3.56 -14.19
CA GLY A 98 -17.02 4.74 -13.56
C GLY A 98 -17.19 5.99 -14.43
N LEU A 99 -16.93 5.87 -15.73
CA LEU A 99 -17.11 6.96 -16.70
C LEU A 99 -18.56 7.44 -16.75
N THR A 100 -19.53 6.54 -16.91
CA THR A 100 -20.96 6.89 -16.94
C THR A 100 -21.38 7.62 -15.65
N GLN A 101 -20.97 7.11 -14.50
CA GLN A 101 -21.34 7.70 -13.20
C GLN A 101 -20.80 9.12 -13.04
N TRP A 102 -19.53 9.34 -13.40
CA TRP A 102 -18.92 10.66 -13.28
C TRP A 102 -19.45 11.65 -14.31
N LEU A 103 -19.64 11.24 -15.57
CA LEU A 103 -20.30 12.09 -16.56
C LEU A 103 -21.73 12.45 -16.14
N SER A 104 -22.48 11.51 -15.55
CA SER A 104 -23.81 11.81 -15.01
C SER A 104 -23.77 12.81 -13.85
N ARG A 105 -22.76 12.75 -12.97
CA ARG A 105 -22.59 13.73 -11.88
C ARG A 105 -22.27 15.12 -12.41
N LEU A 106 -21.35 15.23 -13.37
CA LEU A 106 -21.03 16.51 -13.99
C LEU A 106 -22.23 17.11 -14.73
N LEU A 107 -23.00 16.28 -15.46
CA LEU A 107 -24.24 16.69 -16.10
C LEU A 107 -25.29 17.19 -15.09
N LYS A 108 -25.41 16.53 -13.92
CA LYS A 108 -26.33 16.97 -12.85
C LYS A 108 -25.87 18.24 -12.15
N ALA A 109 -24.55 18.46 -12.04
CA ALA A 109 -23.98 19.63 -11.38
C ALA A 109 -24.18 20.91 -12.20
N ASP A 110 -23.92 20.86 -13.51
CA ASP A 110 -24.16 21.99 -14.42
C ASP A 110 -24.46 21.47 -15.84
N PRO A 111 -25.73 21.31 -16.21
CA PRO A 111 -26.10 20.64 -17.46
C PRO A 111 -25.65 21.38 -18.73
N ASP A 112 -25.74 22.71 -18.74
CA ASP A 112 -25.45 23.53 -19.92
C ASP A 112 -23.95 23.62 -20.13
N ARG A 113 -23.19 23.88 -19.05
CA ARG A 113 -21.73 23.89 -19.10
C ARG A 113 -21.17 22.51 -19.43
N PHE A 114 -21.72 21.45 -18.84
CA PHE A 114 -21.31 20.09 -19.16
C PHE A 114 -21.52 19.78 -20.64
N THR A 115 -22.69 20.12 -21.19
CA THR A 115 -22.99 19.89 -22.61
C THR A 115 -22.00 20.62 -23.51
N HIS A 116 -21.65 21.88 -23.19
CA HIS A 116 -20.62 22.61 -23.93
C HIS A 116 -19.25 21.94 -23.80
N TRP A 117 -18.80 21.66 -22.57
CA TRP A 117 -17.47 21.14 -22.28
C TRP A 117 -17.22 19.74 -22.86
N ILE A 118 -18.20 18.83 -22.78
CA ILE A 118 -18.04 17.45 -23.26
C ILE A 118 -17.92 17.40 -24.80
N VAL A 119 -18.55 18.34 -25.52
CA VAL A 119 -18.47 18.39 -26.99
C VAL A 119 -17.29 19.19 -27.51
N SER A 120 -16.78 20.17 -26.75
CA SER A 120 -15.62 20.98 -27.16
C SER A 120 -14.29 20.43 -26.66
N ASP A 121 -14.16 20.25 -25.35
CA ASP A 121 -12.89 19.97 -24.68
C ASP A 121 -12.61 18.47 -24.53
N GLN A 122 -13.66 17.62 -24.63
CA GLN A 122 -13.59 16.18 -24.41
C GLN A 122 -14.23 15.38 -25.57
N ALA A 123 -14.21 15.94 -26.79
CA ALA A 123 -14.86 15.37 -27.96
C ALA A 123 -14.42 13.93 -28.27
N ASP A 124 -13.13 13.63 -28.14
CA ASP A 124 -12.57 12.29 -28.40
C ASP A 124 -13.05 11.26 -27.36
N LEU A 125 -13.11 11.66 -26.09
CA LEU A 125 -13.67 10.83 -25.02
C LEU A 125 -15.17 10.58 -25.25
N LEU A 126 -15.92 11.60 -25.68
CA LEU A 126 -17.33 11.47 -26.02
C LEU A 126 -17.54 10.53 -27.21
N GLN A 127 -16.76 10.67 -28.28
CA GLN A 127 -16.82 9.79 -29.45
C GLN A 127 -16.51 8.35 -29.08
N TYR A 128 -15.47 8.11 -28.27
CA TYR A 128 -15.15 6.78 -27.73
C TYR A 128 -16.30 6.21 -26.90
N TYR A 129 -16.86 7.01 -25.98
CA TYR A 129 -17.95 6.59 -25.13
C TYR A 129 -19.21 6.23 -25.93
N LEU A 130 -19.57 7.08 -26.91
CA LEU A 130 -20.68 6.80 -27.82
C LEU A 130 -20.40 5.55 -28.65
N HIS A 131 -19.20 5.35 -29.19
CA HIS A 131 -18.86 4.12 -29.91
C HIS A 131 -19.14 2.86 -29.08
N CYS A 132 -18.71 2.88 -27.81
CA CYS A 132 -18.86 1.76 -26.88
C CYS A 132 -20.31 1.47 -26.49
N HIS A 133 -21.20 2.47 -26.52
CA HIS A 133 -22.55 2.37 -25.95
C HIS A 133 -23.69 2.61 -26.94
N VAL A 134 -23.40 3.13 -28.11
CA VAL A 134 -24.37 3.50 -29.13
C VAL A 134 -24.06 2.75 -30.42
N GLN A 135 -25.10 2.20 -31.02
CA GLN A 135 -25.10 1.68 -32.37
C GLN A 135 -25.88 2.64 -33.24
N LEU A 136 -25.22 3.18 -34.28
CA LEU A 136 -25.83 4.02 -35.30
C LEU A 136 -26.18 3.17 -36.52
N HIS A 137 -27.39 3.34 -37.02
CA HIS A 137 -27.86 2.87 -38.31
C HIS A 137 -28.33 4.07 -39.12
N VAL A 138 -27.71 4.34 -40.27
CA VAL A 138 -28.14 5.40 -41.18
C VAL A 138 -29.08 4.78 -42.20
N ARG A 139 -30.35 5.22 -42.19
CA ARG A 139 -31.39 4.69 -43.07
C ARG A 139 -31.10 5.08 -44.52
N GLU A 140 -31.11 4.10 -45.41
CA GLU A 140 -31.06 4.34 -46.86
C GLU A 140 -32.41 4.86 -47.36
N TYR A 141 -32.42 5.64 -48.44
CA TYR A 141 -33.65 6.28 -48.93
C TYR A 141 -34.79 5.30 -49.25
N GLU A 142 -34.45 4.07 -49.66
CA GLU A 142 -35.41 3.03 -50.05
C GLU A 142 -35.78 2.07 -48.90
N GLN A 143 -35.11 2.18 -47.75
CA GLN A 143 -35.34 1.28 -46.61
C GLN A 143 -36.57 1.74 -45.81
N ASP A 144 -37.53 0.83 -45.61
CA ASP A 144 -38.67 1.09 -44.72
C ASP A 144 -38.17 1.14 -43.26
N PRO A 145 -38.50 2.18 -42.46
CA PRO A 145 -38.09 2.25 -41.07
C PRO A 145 -38.56 1.07 -40.21
N ALA A 146 -39.62 0.35 -40.60
CA ALA A 146 -40.04 -0.88 -39.94
C ALA A 146 -39.00 -2.04 -40.06
N GLU A 147 -38.09 -1.98 -41.03
CA GLU A 147 -37.07 -3.00 -41.28
C GLU A 147 -35.79 -2.84 -40.44
N ILE A 148 -35.62 -1.70 -39.75
CA ILE A 148 -34.39 -1.35 -38.99
C ILE A 148 -34.25 -2.21 -37.71
N GLY A 149 -35.35 -2.81 -37.25
CA GLY A 149 -35.39 -3.72 -36.11
C GLY A 149 -35.75 -3.05 -34.78
N GLU A 150 -35.96 -3.86 -33.75
CA GLU A 150 -36.44 -3.38 -32.44
C GLU A 150 -35.35 -2.66 -31.63
N GLY A 151 -35.77 -1.68 -30.82
CA GLY A 151 -34.92 -0.95 -29.89
C GLY A 151 -34.18 0.25 -30.47
N TYR A 152 -34.37 0.54 -31.77
CA TYR A 152 -33.90 1.77 -32.39
C TYR A 152 -34.87 2.93 -32.17
N PHE A 153 -34.33 4.13 -31.98
CA PHE A 153 -35.07 5.39 -31.94
C PHE A 153 -34.35 6.45 -32.79
N SER A 154 -35.11 7.40 -33.34
CA SER A 154 -34.59 8.47 -34.19
C SER A 154 -35.40 9.75 -33.97
N ASP A 155 -34.73 10.90 -34.05
CA ASP A 155 -35.36 12.22 -34.01
C ASP A 155 -35.63 12.79 -35.42
N ASP A 156 -34.99 12.24 -36.47
CA ASP A 156 -35.01 12.80 -37.84
C ASP A 156 -35.40 11.80 -38.93
N ASP A 157 -35.73 10.56 -38.56
CA ASP A 157 -36.09 9.48 -39.48
C ASP A 157 -34.95 9.14 -40.48
N VAL A 158 -33.70 9.52 -40.17
CA VAL A 158 -32.52 9.22 -40.99
C VAL A 158 -31.45 8.53 -40.14
N HIS A 159 -31.15 9.05 -38.96
CA HIS A 159 -30.16 8.51 -38.04
C HIS A 159 -30.87 7.73 -36.93
N PHE A 160 -30.86 6.40 -37.03
CA PHE A 160 -31.45 5.52 -36.04
C PHE A 160 -30.39 5.06 -35.04
N ILE A 161 -30.69 5.22 -33.77
CA ILE A 161 -29.78 4.94 -32.66
C ILE A 161 -30.36 3.84 -31.79
N ARG A 162 -29.51 2.88 -31.42
CA ARG A 162 -29.82 1.87 -30.39
C ARG A 162 -28.72 1.87 -29.33
N LEU A 163 -29.12 1.71 -28.07
CA LEU A 163 -28.16 1.55 -26.97
C LEU A 163 -27.65 0.10 -26.94
N ARG A 164 -26.32 -0.06 -26.90
CA ARG A 164 -25.66 -1.37 -26.85
C ARG A 164 -25.77 -1.98 -25.46
N ASP A 165 -25.89 -3.30 -25.41
CA ASP A 165 -25.68 -4.03 -24.16
C ASP A 165 -24.21 -3.96 -23.72
N PHE A 166 -23.97 -4.12 -22.42
CA PHE A 166 -22.60 -4.31 -21.94
C PHE A 166 -22.06 -5.65 -22.44
N ALA A 167 -20.78 -5.69 -22.80
CA ALA A 167 -20.12 -6.90 -23.32
C ALA A 167 -20.18 -8.09 -22.35
N ASN A 168 -20.22 -7.84 -21.03
CA ASN A 168 -20.37 -8.85 -19.97
C ASN A 168 -21.62 -8.56 -19.11
N PRO A 169 -22.80 -9.09 -19.48
CA PRO A 169 -24.06 -8.81 -18.77
C PRO A 169 -24.13 -9.44 -17.37
N GLY A 170 -23.39 -10.52 -17.12
CA GLY A 170 -23.52 -11.36 -15.91
C GLY A 170 -23.13 -10.68 -14.59
N ASP A 171 -22.26 -9.67 -14.65
CA ASP A 171 -21.69 -9.00 -13.47
C ASP A 171 -22.27 -7.60 -13.21
N ILE A 172 -23.15 -7.10 -14.10
CA ILE A 172 -23.66 -5.73 -14.05
C ILE A 172 -25.14 -5.77 -13.64
N SER A 173 -25.47 -5.16 -12.50
CA SER A 173 -26.86 -5.06 -12.04
C SER A 173 -27.72 -4.32 -13.06
N GLY A 174 -29.00 -4.73 -13.21
CA GLY A 174 -29.96 -4.07 -14.10
C GLY A 174 -30.06 -2.56 -13.84
N GLN A 175 -29.97 -2.15 -12.57
CA GLN A 175 -29.96 -0.75 -12.16
C GLN A 175 -28.84 0.08 -12.83
N ARG A 176 -27.61 -0.44 -12.92
CA ARG A 176 -26.49 0.30 -13.55
C ARG A 176 -26.69 0.48 -15.05
N ARG A 177 -27.37 -0.47 -15.69
CA ARG A 177 -27.76 -0.35 -17.10
C ARG A 177 -28.82 0.72 -17.29
N GLU A 178 -29.84 0.74 -16.44
CA GLU A 178 -30.90 1.75 -16.48
C GLU A 178 -30.34 3.16 -16.26
N GLU A 179 -29.44 3.33 -15.29
CA GLU A 179 -28.75 4.61 -15.03
C GLU A 179 -27.97 5.10 -16.25
N ARG A 180 -27.21 4.21 -16.91
CA ARG A 180 -26.49 4.52 -18.15
C ARG A 180 -27.44 4.91 -19.27
N ASP A 181 -28.50 4.13 -19.47
CA ASP A 181 -29.44 4.35 -20.58
C ASP A 181 -30.22 5.65 -20.42
N PHE A 182 -30.58 5.99 -19.17
CA PHE A 182 -31.19 7.27 -18.83
C PHE A 182 -30.21 8.42 -19.12
N PHE A 183 -28.96 8.31 -18.66
CA PHE A 183 -27.92 9.30 -18.91
C PHE A 183 -27.66 9.53 -20.40
N LEU A 184 -27.49 8.46 -21.19
CA LEU A 184 -27.24 8.53 -22.63
C LEU A 184 -28.40 9.21 -23.38
N LYS A 185 -29.63 8.86 -23.04
CA LYS A 185 -30.82 9.49 -23.66
C LYS A 185 -30.90 10.98 -23.35
N ASP A 186 -30.66 11.38 -22.08
CA ASP A 186 -30.65 12.78 -21.70
C ASP A 186 -29.52 13.55 -22.39
N LEU A 187 -28.31 12.98 -22.41
CA LEU A 187 -27.15 13.58 -23.08
C LEU A 187 -27.38 13.80 -24.58
N LEU A 188 -27.81 12.75 -25.30
CA LEU A 188 -28.04 12.84 -26.75
C LEU A 188 -29.12 13.88 -27.07
N LYS A 189 -30.20 13.91 -26.29
CA LYS A 189 -31.28 14.90 -26.44
C LYS A 189 -30.77 16.32 -26.20
N ARG A 190 -29.94 16.54 -25.19
CA ARG A 190 -29.35 17.86 -24.89
C ARG A 190 -28.42 18.35 -25.99
N ILE A 191 -27.55 17.47 -26.51
CA ILE A 191 -26.66 17.82 -27.62
C ILE A 191 -27.48 18.14 -28.88
N SER A 192 -28.54 17.37 -29.15
CA SER A 192 -29.46 17.61 -30.27
C SER A 192 -30.15 18.98 -30.18
N ILE A 193 -30.58 19.39 -28.99
CA ILE A 193 -31.17 20.72 -28.74
C ILE A 193 -30.11 21.83 -28.83
N PHE A 194 -28.89 21.58 -28.34
CA PHE A 194 -27.79 22.55 -28.32
C PHE A 194 -27.28 22.89 -29.72
N ASP A 195 -26.92 21.87 -30.51
CA ASP A 195 -26.53 22.00 -31.91
C ASP A 195 -26.80 20.68 -32.63
N TYR A 196 -27.85 20.68 -33.45
CA TYR A 196 -28.29 19.50 -34.15
C TYR A 196 -27.28 19.01 -35.21
N ARG A 197 -26.51 19.91 -35.85
CA ARG A 197 -25.48 19.50 -36.82
C ARG A 197 -24.31 18.84 -36.12
N LEU A 198 -23.92 19.38 -34.95
CA LEU A 198 -22.91 18.79 -34.10
C LEU A 198 -23.34 17.41 -33.58
N HIS A 199 -24.61 17.26 -33.20
CA HIS A 199 -25.17 15.96 -32.82
C HIS A 199 -25.00 14.92 -33.94
N GLN A 200 -25.39 15.26 -35.17
CA GLN A 200 -25.23 14.37 -36.32
C GLN A 200 -23.75 14.04 -36.60
N SER A 201 -22.86 15.04 -36.58
CA SER A 201 -21.44 14.81 -36.84
C SER A 201 -20.80 13.93 -35.77
N LEU A 202 -21.15 14.10 -34.50
CA LEU A 202 -20.67 13.26 -33.39
C LEU A 202 -21.11 11.81 -33.52
N LEU A 203 -22.37 11.55 -33.90
CA LEU A 203 -22.86 10.19 -34.12
C LEU A 203 -22.11 9.50 -35.26
N LEU A 204 -21.97 10.18 -36.40
CA LEU A 204 -21.24 9.66 -37.55
C LEU A 204 -19.76 9.41 -37.22
N ALA A 205 -19.11 10.35 -36.51
CA ALA A 205 -17.73 10.20 -36.08
C ALA A 205 -17.55 9.01 -35.12
N SER A 206 -18.46 8.86 -34.15
CA SER A 206 -18.42 7.74 -33.19
C SER A 206 -18.53 6.36 -33.86
N ALA A 207 -19.27 6.25 -34.98
CA ALA A 207 -19.38 5.01 -35.74
C ALA A 207 -18.05 4.61 -36.42
N GLY A 208 -17.21 5.59 -36.75
CA GLY A 208 -15.91 5.39 -37.39
C GLY A 208 -14.72 5.24 -36.42
N VAL A 209 -14.94 5.33 -35.11
CA VAL A 209 -13.89 5.19 -34.10
C VAL A 209 -13.25 3.81 -34.16
N ILE A 210 -11.91 3.77 -34.16
CA ILE A 210 -11.13 2.57 -33.92
C ILE A 210 -10.83 2.52 -32.41
N PRO A 211 -11.47 1.63 -31.63
CA PRO A 211 -11.46 1.73 -30.17
C PRO A 211 -10.07 1.63 -29.55
N ALA A 212 -9.22 0.76 -30.07
CA ALA A 212 -7.88 0.56 -29.53
C ALA A 212 -7.00 1.82 -29.72
N GLU A 213 -7.02 2.43 -30.91
CA GLU A 213 -6.24 3.64 -31.19
C GLU A 213 -6.72 4.83 -30.35
N MET A 214 -8.05 4.98 -30.24
CA MET A 214 -8.64 6.08 -29.47
C MET A 214 -8.39 5.91 -27.96
N GLU A 215 -8.53 4.70 -27.41
CA GLU A 215 -8.26 4.43 -26.00
C GLU A 215 -6.78 4.64 -25.66
N GLU A 216 -5.85 4.25 -26.55
CA GLU A 216 -4.41 4.49 -26.36
C GLU A 216 -4.07 5.99 -26.38
N GLU A 217 -4.65 6.77 -27.28
CA GLU A 217 -4.43 8.23 -27.33
C GLU A 217 -5.00 8.91 -26.08
N LEU A 218 -6.20 8.54 -25.64
CA LEU A 218 -6.79 9.03 -24.39
C LEU A 218 -5.93 8.68 -23.18
N LEU A 219 -5.36 7.47 -23.15
CA LEU A 219 -4.42 7.05 -22.10
C LEU A 219 -3.15 7.89 -22.12
N ARG A 220 -2.58 8.14 -23.30
CA ARG A 220 -1.38 8.98 -23.46
C ARG A 220 -1.61 10.39 -22.94
N LEU A 221 -2.71 11.03 -23.32
CA LEU A 221 -3.06 12.39 -22.88
C LEU A 221 -3.28 12.44 -21.37
N ARG A 222 -3.97 11.44 -20.80
CA ARG A 222 -4.12 11.29 -19.36
C ARG A 222 -2.78 11.15 -18.66
N SER A 223 -1.89 10.30 -19.16
CA SER A 223 -0.57 10.08 -18.56
C SER A 223 0.27 11.36 -18.53
N ILE A 224 0.19 12.19 -19.57
CA ILE A 224 0.87 13.49 -19.60
C ILE A 224 0.34 14.41 -18.49
N ARG A 225 -1.00 14.58 -18.40
CA ARG A 225 -1.64 15.42 -17.38
C ARG A 225 -1.32 14.95 -15.96
N LEU A 226 -1.35 13.64 -15.71
CA LEU A 226 -1.05 13.05 -14.41
C LEU A 226 0.44 13.15 -14.05
N ALA A 227 1.34 13.00 -15.02
CA ALA A 227 2.78 13.16 -14.80
C ALA A 227 3.16 14.58 -14.37
N GLU A 228 2.49 15.60 -14.90
CA GLU A 228 2.65 17.00 -14.44
C GLU A 228 2.30 17.20 -12.96
N LYS A 229 1.45 16.32 -12.40
CA LYS A 229 1.07 16.28 -10.98
C LYS A 229 1.93 15.31 -10.14
N GLY A 230 2.97 14.73 -10.73
CA GLY A 230 3.85 13.77 -10.06
C GLY A 230 3.36 12.32 -10.05
N PHE A 231 2.25 12.02 -10.75
CA PHE A 231 1.80 10.64 -10.97
C PHE A 231 2.44 10.10 -12.25
N LEU A 232 3.65 9.55 -12.11
CA LEU A 232 4.36 8.94 -13.23
C LEU A 232 3.62 7.69 -13.74
N PRO A 233 3.78 7.33 -15.04
CA PRO A 233 3.30 6.06 -15.56
C PRO A 233 3.79 4.89 -14.70
N PHE A 234 2.95 3.85 -14.57
CA PHE A 234 3.23 2.73 -13.67
C PHE A 234 4.63 2.12 -13.85
N GLU A 235 5.06 1.93 -15.10
CA GLU A 235 6.35 1.32 -15.43
C GLU A 235 7.54 2.13 -14.90
N GLU A 236 7.43 3.46 -14.93
CA GLU A 236 8.43 4.38 -14.37
C GLU A 236 8.30 4.48 -12.85
N ALA A 237 7.08 4.56 -12.34
CA ALA A 237 6.78 4.71 -10.93
C ALA A 237 7.34 3.53 -10.10
N VAL A 238 7.23 2.29 -10.60
CA VAL A 238 7.78 1.07 -9.96
C VAL A 238 9.30 1.18 -9.72
N GLY A 239 10.00 2.03 -10.48
CA GLY A 239 11.41 2.36 -10.28
C GLY A 239 11.74 2.85 -8.87
N VAL A 240 10.76 3.42 -8.13
CA VAL A 240 10.91 3.85 -6.73
C VAL A 240 11.33 2.72 -5.78
N TYR A 241 11.02 1.47 -6.14
CA TYR A 241 11.35 0.29 -5.34
C TYR A 241 12.67 -0.39 -5.73
N GLN A 242 13.40 0.17 -6.69
CA GLN A 242 14.73 -0.34 -7.04
C GLN A 242 15.72 0.04 -5.93
N ALA A 243 16.22 -0.95 -5.20
CA ALA A 243 17.18 -0.73 -4.11
C ALA A 243 18.40 0.10 -4.57
N LEU A 244 18.84 1.02 -3.71
CA LEU A 244 20.05 1.82 -3.89
C LEU A 244 20.96 1.56 -2.69
N GLN A 245 22.27 1.38 -2.92
CA GLN A 245 23.22 1.22 -1.82
C GLN A 245 23.57 2.60 -1.22
N PRO A 246 23.79 2.70 0.11
CA PRO A 246 24.16 3.96 0.75
C PRO A 246 25.41 4.62 0.15
N GLU A 247 26.38 3.82 -0.29
CA GLU A 247 27.65 4.27 -0.86
C GLU A 247 27.44 4.96 -2.21
N ASP A 248 26.45 4.50 -2.99
CA ASP A 248 26.11 5.05 -4.31
C ASP A 248 25.46 6.43 -4.22
N LEU A 249 24.92 6.81 -3.05
CA LEU A 249 24.27 8.11 -2.86
C LEU A 249 25.25 9.25 -3.15
N ARG A 250 26.52 9.11 -2.78
CA ARG A 250 27.56 10.13 -2.99
C ARG A 250 27.87 10.38 -4.47
N HIS A 251 27.55 9.42 -5.33
CA HIS A 251 27.72 9.52 -6.78
C HIS A 251 26.47 10.11 -7.47
N ARG A 252 25.37 10.30 -6.74
CA ARG A 252 24.17 10.95 -7.26
C ARG A 252 24.39 12.45 -7.40
N ARG A 253 23.72 13.01 -8.41
CA ARG A 253 23.73 14.44 -8.63
C ARG A 253 23.03 15.15 -7.48
N GLN A 254 23.72 16.09 -6.85
CA GLN A 254 23.14 16.94 -5.82
C GLN A 254 22.04 17.83 -6.40
N LYS A 255 21.06 18.16 -5.57
CA LYS A 255 19.95 19.05 -5.90
C LYS A 255 20.47 20.41 -6.35
N PRO A 256 19.94 20.99 -7.44
CA PRO A 256 20.22 22.39 -7.75
C PRO A 256 19.64 23.29 -6.66
N ALA A 257 20.35 24.36 -6.31
CA ALA A 257 19.94 25.31 -5.26
C ALA A 257 18.64 26.08 -5.58
N SER A 258 18.12 25.98 -6.81
CA SER A 258 16.89 26.62 -7.25
C SER A 258 16.02 25.65 -8.05
N ALA A 259 14.79 25.46 -7.60
CA ALA A 259 13.70 24.93 -8.39
C ALA A 259 12.54 25.92 -8.25
N GLY A 260 12.18 26.59 -9.34
CA GLY A 260 10.94 27.36 -9.41
C GLY A 260 9.76 26.40 -9.47
N GLY A 261 8.75 26.61 -8.63
CA GLY A 261 7.53 25.81 -8.60
C GLY A 261 6.48 26.51 -7.75
N ARG A 262 5.20 26.25 -8.00
CA ARG A 262 4.12 26.73 -7.12
C ARG A 262 4.25 26.03 -5.75
N PRO A 263 4.06 26.75 -4.63
CA PRO A 263 4.06 26.12 -3.31
C PRO A 263 2.90 25.12 -3.21
N VAL A 264 3.17 23.94 -2.67
CA VAL A 264 2.10 23.02 -2.22
C VAL A 264 1.52 23.59 -0.93
N GLU A 265 0.27 24.03 -0.96
CA GLU A 265 -0.32 24.79 0.15
C GLU A 265 -0.96 23.90 1.24
N SER A 266 -1.25 22.63 0.91
CA SER A 266 -1.84 21.62 1.77
C SER A 266 -1.38 20.20 1.36
N TYR A 267 -0.73 19.50 2.31
CA TYR A 267 -0.37 18.06 2.30
C TYR A 267 0.62 17.59 1.22
N PRO A 268 1.50 16.60 1.49
CA PRO A 268 1.42 15.58 2.54
C PRO A 268 2.11 15.90 3.86
N LEU A 269 2.87 17.00 3.94
CA LEU A 269 3.54 17.43 5.16
C LEU A 269 2.81 18.65 5.74
N PRO A 270 2.19 18.54 6.94
CA PRO A 270 1.63 19.71 7.61
C PRO A 270 2.73 20.74 7.88
N VAL A 271 2.36 22.03 7.87
CA VAL A 271 3.25 23.13 8.26
C VAL A 271 3.80 22.82 9.65
N PRO A 272 5.11 22.98 9.91
CA PRO A 272 5.68 22.60 11.19
C PRO A 272 5.02 23.41 12.31
N SER A 273 4.55 22.73 13.35
CA SER A 273 4.39 23.35 14.66
C SER A 273 5.75 23.85 15.17
N GLU A 274 5.80 24.64 16.24
CA GLU A 274 7.10 25.03 16.83
C GLU A 274 7.93 23.84 17.31
N LYS A 275 7.31 22.67 17.49
CA LYS A 275 7.95 21.42 17.94
C LYS A 275 7.41 20.21 17.20
N PRO A 276 8.24 19.20 16.89
CA PRO A 276 7.78 17.94 16.30
C PRO A 276 6.86 17.19 17.25
N PRO A 277 5.88 16.41 16.74
CA PRO A 277 5.05 15.56 17.59
C PRO A 277 5.91 14.55 18.34
N LYS A 278 5.48 14.14 19.55
CA LYS A 278 6.26 13.24 20.43
C LYS A 278 6.64 11.90 19.76
N ASN A 279 5.81 11.42 18.85
CA ASN A 279 6.00 10.16 18.13
C ASN A 279 6.46 10.39 16.67
N ALA A 280 7.07 11.54 16.38
CA ALA A 280 7.62 11.84 15.07
C ALA A 280 8.76 10.87 14.70
N ASP A 281 8.72 10.36 13.47
CA ASP A 281 9.83 9.59 12.92
C ASP A 281 11.08 10.47 12.66
N LEU A 282 12.18 9.82 12.30
CA LEU A 282 13.45 10.51 12.10
C LEU A 282 13.33 11.58 11.01
N PHE A 283 12.70 11.26 9.87
CA PHE A 283 12.51 12.20 8.78
C PHE A 283 11.72 13.44 9.22
N THR A 284 10.60 13.25 9.91
CA THR A 284 9.81 14.35 10.44
C THR A 284 10.64 15.18 11.41
N ARG A 285 11.40 14.56 12.33
CA ARG A 285 12.28 15.30 13.25
C ARG A 285 13.36 16.09 12.52
N THR A 286 13.97 15.52 11.47
CA THR A 286 14.96 16.18 10.63
C THR A 286 14.36 17.36 9.88
N LEU A 287 13.12 17.23 9.40
CA LEU A 287 12.43 18.30 8.69
C LEU A 287 12.22 19.55 9.58
N PHE A 288 11.95 19.36 10.88
CA PHE A 288 11.83 20.48 11.84
C PHE A 288 13.17 21.17 12.15
N GLN A 289 14.31 20.60 11.73
CA GLN A 289 15.63 21.23 11.85
C GLN A 289 15.95 22.15 10.67
N VAL A 290 15.18 22.08 9.58
CA VAL A 290 15.36 22.92 8.40
C VAL A 290 14.78 24.31 8.67
N ALA A 291 15.63 25.27 9.00
CA ALA A 291 15.22 26.63 9.36
C ALA A 291 14.85 27.52 8.16
N ASP A 292 15.28 27.16 6.94
CA ASP A 292 14.98 27.93 5.71
C ASP A 292 13.59 27.56 5.17
N GLY A 293 12.68 28.55 5.14
CA GLY A 293 11.32 28.39 4.63
C GLY A 293 11.26 28.00 3.15
N ALA A 294 12.23 28.46 2.33
CA ALA A 294 12.29 28.08 0.91
C ALA A 294 12.75 26.63 0.75
N ALA A 295 13.77 26.20 1.50
CA ALA A 295 14.18 24.79 1.55
C ALA A 295 13.05 23.88 2.03
N PHE A 296 12.30 24.30 3.06
CA PHE A 296 11.15 23.55 3.55
C PHE A 296 10.07 23.37 2.48
N GLN A 297 9.69 24.45 1.77
CA GLN A 297 8.72 24.35 0.68
C GLN A 297 9.19 23.42 -0.45
N ARG A 298 10.48 23.45 -0.81
CA ARG A 298 11.05 22.51 -1.80
C ARG A 298 10.89 21.06 -1.34
N LEU A 299 11.22 20.77 -0.09
CA LEU A 299 11.09 19.44 0.50
C LEU A 299 9.63 18.98 0.56
N GLN A 300 8.68 19.89 0.83
CA GLN A 300 7.25 19.58 0.78
C GLN A 300 6.82 19.13 -0.62
N THR A 301 7.18 19.90 -1.65
CA THR A 301 6.84 19.57 -3.04
C THR A 301 7.47 18.24 -3.47
N GLU A 302 8.73 18.02 -3.11
CA GLU A 302 9.44 16.79 -3.42
C GLU A 302 8.84 15.57 -2.71
N PHE A 303 8.47 15.72 -1.43
CA PHE A 303 7.83 14.67 -0.67
C PHE A 303 6.42 14.37 -1.19
N ALA A 304 5.69 15.38 -1.66
CA ALA A 304 4.43 15.21 -2.37
C ALA A 304 4.61 14.39 -3.65
N GLY A 305 5.59 14.75 -4.47
CA GLY A 305 5.94 14.00 -5.68
C GLY A 305 6.31 12.55 -5.39
N LEU A 306 7.09 12.30 -4.32
CA LEU A 306 7.43 10.94 -3.90
C LEU A 306 6.21 10.15 -3.43
N CYS A 307 5.29 10.76 -2.68
CA CYS A 307 4.02 10.14 -2.31
C CYS A 307 3.20 9.77 -3.56
N ASN A 308 3.08 10.68 -4.53
CA ASN A 308 2.35 10.45 -5.77
C ASN A 308 2.99 9.33 -6.62
N GLN A 309 4.32 9.29 -6.67
CA GLN A 309 5.06 8.21 -7.32
C GLN A 309 4.79 6.86 -6.65
N VAL A 310 4.77 6.80 -5.30
CA VAL A 310 4.43 5.58 -4.57
C VAL A 310 2.96 5.17 -4.78
N ILE A 311 2.02 6.13 -4.83
CA ILE A 311 0.61 5.88 -5.15
C ILE A 311 0.48 5.24 -6.53
N ALA A 312 1.18 5.78 -7.53
CA ALA A 312 1.21 5.23 -8.89
C ALA A 312 1.85 3.82 -8.93
N ALA A 313 2.97 3.62 -8.24
CA ALA A 313 3.69 2.34 -8.18
C ALA A 313 2.90 1.24 -7.43
N ASP A 314 2.08 1.63 -6.45
CA ASP A 314 1.23 0.73 -5.67
C ASP A 314 -0.16 0.57 -6.27
N GLN A 315 -0.51 1.38 -7.29
CA GLN A 315 -1.83 1.44 -7.92
C GLN A 315 -2.96 1.68 -6.90
N ILE A 316 -2.73 2.57 -5.94
CA ILE A 316 -3.67 2.88 -4.86
C ILE A 316 -4.65 3.96 -5.34
N LYS A 317 -5.97 3.73 -5.20
CA LYS A 317 -6.99 4.77 -5.39
C LYS A 317 -7.21 5.53 -4.09
N VAL A 318 -6.46 6.61 -3.88
CA VAL A 318 -6.51 7.40 -2.64
C VAL A 318 -7.72 8.33 -2.63
N ARG A 319 -8.87 7.88 -2.12
CA ARG A 319 -10.11 8.69 -2.09
C ARG A 319 -10.31 9.49 -0.80
N ASP A 320 -9.52 9.24 0.23
CA ASP A 320 -9.67 9.94 1.50
C ASP A 320 -8.32 10.16 2.17
N LYS A 321 -8.35 10.99 3.21
CA LYS A 321 -7.16 11.37 3.97
C LYS A 321 -6.55 10.23 4.77
N SER A 322 -7.34 9.22 5.17
CA SER A 322 -6.82 8.07 5.91
C SER A 322 -5.96 7.20 5.01
N MET A 323 -6.41 6.95 3.77
CA MET A 323 -5.61 6.26 2.75
C MET A 323 -4.34 7.04 2.42
N LEU A 324 -4.43 8.37 2.27
CA LEU A 324 -3.25 9.20 2.06
C LEU A 324 -2.28 9.11 3.25
N ALA A 325 -2.79 9.14 4.48
CA ALA A 325 -1.98 9.03 5.69
C ALA A 325 -1.18 7.72 5.76
N HIS A 326 -1.74 6.61 5.27
CA HIS A 326 -1.01 5.34 5.15
C HIS A 326 0.16 5.43 4.16
N VAL A 327 -0.03 6.09 3.01
CA VAL A 327 1.05 6.34 2.04
C VAL A 327 2.11 7.24 2.65
N VAL A 328 1.72 8.33 3.28
CA VAL A 328 2.64 9.27 3.94
C VAL A 328 3.46 8.56 5.01
N ALA A 329 2.83 7.75 5.86
CA ALA A 329 3.52 6.98 6.89
C ALA A 329 4.52 5.98 6.29
N LYS A 330 4.17 5.33 5.18
CA LYS A 330 5.06 4.43 4.44
C LYS A 330 6.28 5.18 3.90
N VAL A 331 6.06 6.26 3.17
CA VAL A 331 7.14 7.06 2.57
C VAL A 331 8.06 7.61 3.65
N SER A 332 7.48 8.21 4.69
CA SER A 332 8.23 8.80 5.81
C SER A 332 9.03 7.75 6.59
N GLY A 333 8.46 6.55 6.80
CA GLY A 333 9.15 5.42 7.43
C GLY A 333 10.37 4.96 6.65
N TYR A 334 10.24 4.71 5.34
CA TYR A 334 11.39 4.29 4.52
C TYR A 334 12.41 5.41 4.31
N VAL A 335 12.00 6.68 4.20
CA VAL A 335 12.96 7.80 4.20
C VAL A 335 13.73 7.86 5.52
N SER A 336 13.05 7.66 6.66
CA SER A 336 13.69 7.59 7.98
C SER A 336 14.74 6.48 8.06
N ILE A 337 14.39 5.27 7.60
CA ILE A 337 15.33 4.13 7.52
C ILE A 337 16.52 4.46 6.62
N GLY A 338 16.25 5.09 5.47
CA GLY A 338 17.27 5.49 4.50
C GLY A 338 18.25 6.52 5.08
N LEU A 339 17.75 7.51 5.81
CA LEU A 339 18.58 8.53 6.48
C LEU A 339 19.50 7.93 7.52
N GLU A 340 18.98 7.05 8.36
CA GLU A 340 19.78 6.38 9.39
C GLU A 340 20.85 5.49 8.75
N LYS A 341 20.47 4.72 7.73
CA LYS A 341 21.41 3.84 7.02
C LYS A 341 22.50 4.60 6.27
N ALA A 342 22.14 5.71 5.63
CA ALA A 342 23.10 6.59 4.94
C ALA A 342 24.06 7.27 5.94
N GLY A 343 23.55 7.74 7.08
CA GLY A 343 24.38 8.32 8.14
C GLY A 343 25.38 7.30 8.72
N GLN A 344 24.94 6.07 9.00
CA GLN A 344 25.81 4.97 9.46
C GLN A 344 26.93 4.65 8.46
N ALA A 345 26.63 4.63 7.16
CA ALA A 345 27.62 4.37 6.12
C ALA A 345 28.64 5.52 5.96
N ALA A 346 28.20 6.76 6.23
CA ALA A 346 29.08 7.91 6.12
C ALA A 346 30.07 8.06 7.29
N MET A 347 29.80 7.39 8.44
CA MET A 347 30.49 7.62 9.72
C MET A 347 30.58 9.11 10.08
N ASP A 348 29.55 9.86 9.70
CA ASP A 348 29.52 11.30 9.83
C ASP A 348 28.74 11.67 11.09
N ASP A 349 29.47 12.05 12.14
CA ASP A 349 28.92 12.50 13.42
C ASP A 349 28.73 14.04 13.45
N THR A 350 28.70 14.68 12.28
CA THR A 350 28.43 16.12 12.21
C THR A 350 27.02 16.44 12.69
N PRO A 351 26.85 17.47 13.54
CA PRO A 351 25.54 17.97 13.90
C PRO A 351 24.72 18.30 12.64
N TYR A 352 23.44 17.92 12.62
CA TYR A 352 22.53 18.16 11.50
C TYR A 352 22.87 17.44 10.18
N HIS A 353 23.74 16.42 10.19
CA HIS A 353 24.08 15.63 9.00
C HIS A 353 22.84 15.15 8.21
N HIS A 354 21.80 14.64 8.89
CA HIS A 354 20.56 14.23 8.22
C HIS A 354 19.83 15.37 7.52
N ALA A 355 19.90 16.60 8.06
CA ALA A 355 19.30 17.77 7.44
C ALA A 355 20.05 18.19 6.16
N HIS A 356 21.37 17.97 6.12
CA HIS A 356 22.16 18.12 4.91
C HIS A 356 21.82 17.05 3.87
N LEU A 357 21.68 15.78 4.27
CA LEU A 357 21.31 14.70 3.33
C LEU A 357 20.00 14.97 2.59
N ILE A 358 18.95 15.40 3.29
CA ILE A 358 17.66 15.72 2.65
C ILE A 358 17.73 16.99 1.78
N GLN A 359 18.64 17.93 2.07
CA GLN A 359 18.82 19.14 1.26
C GLN A 359 19.69 18.92 0.03
N ASP A 360 20.62 17.97 0.10
CA ASP A 360 21.59 17.71 -0.97
C ASP A 360 21.11 16.64 -1.95
N TYR A 361 20.38 15.61 -1.49
CA TYR A 361 19.98 14.45 -2.30
C TYR A 361 18.46 14.29 -2.40
N LEU A 362 18.00 13.72 -3.51
CA LEU A 362 16.57 13.48 -3.74
C LEU A 362 15.99 12.51 -2.70
N LEU A 363 14.81 12.82 -2.16
CA LEU A 363 14.10 12.00 -1.18
C LEU A 363 13.78 10.61 -1.75
N VAL A 364 13.58 10.51 -3.08
CA VAL A 364 13.40 9.23 -3.77
C VAL A 364 14.64 8.32 -3.63
N ASP A 365 15.85 8.88 -3.69
CA ASP A 365 17.09 8.09 -3.56
C ASP A 365 17.29 7.62 -2.11
N ILE A 366 16.97 8.48 -1.14
CA ILE A 366 17.00 8.12 0.29
C ILE A 366 15.93 7.04 0.60
N PHE A 367 14.72 7.19 0.06
CA PHE A 367 13.66 6.18 0.15
C PHE A 367 14.13 4.83 -0.41
N ARG A 368 14.80 4.82 -1.57
CA ARG A 368 15.33 3.59 -2.19
C ARG A 368 16.37 2.86 -1.34
N ILE A 369 17.18 3.60 -0.59
CA ILE A 369 18.12 3.02 0.39
C ILE A 369 17.34 2.36 1.54
N GLY A 370 16.35 3.06 2.09
CA GLY A 370 15.52 2.54 3.17
C GLY A 370 14.71 1.32 2.78
N TYR A 371 14.02 1.37 1.63
CA TYR A 371 13.29 0.24 1.07
C TYR A 371 14.22 -0.93 0.72
N GLY A 372 15.43 -0.61 0.23
CA GLY A 372 16.48 -1.60 -0.05
C GLY A 372 16.84 -2.45 1.16
N CYS A 373 16.74 -1.91 2.39
CA CYS A 373 16.98 -2.68 3.61
C CYS A 373 15.92 -3.78 3.82
N ALA A 374 14.65 -3.49 3.56
CA ALA A 374 13.57 -4.47 3.64
C ALA A 374 13.68 -5.49 2.49
N LEU A 375 14.05 -5.04 1.29
CA LEU A 375 14.24 -5.89 0.12
C LEU A 375 15.41 -6.87 0.31
N ALA A 376 16.49 -6.46 0.98
CA ALA A 376 17.60 -7.33 1.33
C ALA A 376 17.16 -8.51 2.23
N LEU A 377 16.28 -8.26 3.21
CA LEU A 377 15.71 -9.32 4.05
C LEU A 377 14.85 -10.30 3.23
N LYS A 378 14.04 -9.76 2.31
CA LYS A 378 13.26 -10.59 1.38
C LYS A 378 14.18 -11.48 0.53
N TRP A 379 15.21 -10.92 -0.08
CA TRP A 379 16.15 -11.69 -0.90
C TRP A 379 16.88 -12.75 -0.10
N GLN A 380 17.28 -12.44 1.13
CA GLN A 380 17.88 -13.41 2.05
C GLN A 380 16.91 -14.56 2.35
N ALA A 381 15.65 -14.26 2.67
CA ALA A 381 14.63 -15.27 2.94
C ALA A 381 14.30 -16.12 1.70
N ASP A 382 14.13 -15.49 0.52
CA ASP A 382 13.88 -16.18 -0.75
C ASP A 382 15.06 -17.09 -1.14
N HIS A 383 16.30 -16.63 -0.94
CA HIS A 383 17.50 -17.42 -1.22
C HIS A 383 17.63 -18.62 -0.28
N TRP A 384 17.43 -18.40 1.02
CA TRP A 384 17.48 -19.45 2.03
C TRP A 384 16.40 -20.50 1.77
N LYS A 385 15.15 -20.09 1.56
CA LYS A 385 14.02 -21.02 1.37
C LYS A 385 14.30 -22.05 0.28
N ARG A 386 14.86 -21.63 -0.87
CA ARG A 386 15.20 -22.51 -2.00
C ARG A 386 16.25 -23.59 -1.68
N LYS A 387 17.07 -23.37 -0.65
CA LYS A 387 18.16 -24.29 -0.23
C LYS A 387 17.89 -24.96 1.11
N SER A 388 16.84 -24.53 1.80
CA SER A 388 16.55 -24.94 3.17
C SER A 388 16.30 -26.44 3.30
N TRP A 389 16.57 -26.97 4.48
CA TRP A 389 16.20 -28.34 4.80
C TRP A 389 14.67 -28.49 4.88
N PHE A 390 13.96 -27.54 5.48
CA PHE A 390 12.51 -27.64 5.65
C PHE A 390 11.75 -27.74 4.32
N ASP A 391 12.16 -26.98 3.30
CA ASP A 391 11.53 -27.00 1.98
C ASP A 391 11.81 -28.33 1.26
N ARG A 392 13.05 -28.84 1.36
CA ARG A 392 13.42 -30.18 0.86
C ARG A 392 12.69 -31.32 1.58
N ALA A 393 12.37 -31.15 2.85
CA ALA A 393 11.58 -32.09 3.64
C ALA A 393 10.07 -32.02 3.31
N GLY A 394 9.63 -31.11 2.43
CA GLY A 394 8.22 -30.96 2.03
C GLY A 394 7.33 -30.35 3.11
N LEU A 395 7.92 -29.64 4.08
CA LEU A 395 7.19 -29.06 5.20
C LEU A 395 6.51 -27.74 4.82
N LYS A 396 5.32 -27.52 5.39
CA LYS A 396 4.60 -26.25 5.25
C LYS A 396 5.23 -25.19 6.16
N PRO A 397 5.12 -23.89 5.83
CA PRO A 397 5.63 -22.80 6.67
C PRO A 397 5.10 -22.79 8.12
N SER A 398 3.93 -23.39 8.38
CA SER A 398 3.39 -23.58 9.72
C SER A 398 4.29 -24.39 10.66
N PHE A 399 5.23 -25.16 10.09
CA PHE A 399 6.27 -25.87 10.85
C PHE A 399 7.08 -24.94 11.75
N TRP A 400 7.32 -23.70 11.34
CA TRP A 400 8.12 -22.75 12.12
C TRP A 400 7.38 -22.16 13.33
N GLY A 401 6.09 -22.48 13.51
CA GLY A 401 5.24 -21.88 14.54
C GLY A 401 4.75 -20.48 14.16
N GLU A 402 3.77 -19.96 14.88
CA GLU A 402 3.04 -18.74 14.49
C GLU A 402 3.93 -17.50 14.36
N ALA A 403 4.86 -17.28 15.30
CA ALA A 403 5.71 -16.10 15.32
C ALA A 403 6.69 -16.06 14.13
N TRP A 404 7.39 -17.17 13.88
CA TRP A 404 8.33 -17.27 12.75
C TRP A 404 7.59 -17.37 11.42
N LEU A 405 6.44 -18.05 11.37
CA LEU A 405 5.55 -18.05 10.21
C LEU A 405 5.11 -16.63 9.85
N GLY A 406 4.76 -15.81 10.84
CA GLY A 406 4.39 -14.41 10.64
C GLY A 406 5.51 -13.62 9.97
N VAL A 407 6.74 -13.71 10.49
CA VAL A 407 7.90 -13.04 9.89
C VAL A 407 8.17 -13.51 8.46
N LEU A 408 8.18 -14.83 8.22
CA LEU A 408 8.38 -15.39 6.87
C LEU A 408 7.24 -14.99 5.93
N GLY A 409 6.00 -14.99 6.40
CA GLY A 409 4.82 -14.56 5.65
C GLY A 409 4.95 -13.11 5.18
N GLY A 410 5.42 -12.22 6.04
CA GLY A 410 5.69 -10.82 5.70
C GLY A 410 6.84 -10.63 4.70
N LEU A 411 7.89 -11.44 4.76
CA LEU A 411 9.04 -11.32 3.84
C LEU A 411 8.80 -11.95 2.46
N LEU A 412 8.07 -13.06 2.40
CA LEU A 412 7.93 -13.87 1.17
C LEU A 412 6.84 -13.36 0.21
N ILE A 413 6.01 -12.40 0.62
CA ILE A 413 5.07 -11.70 -0.27
C ILE A 413 5.78 -10.78 -1.27
N LYS A 414 5.03 -10.27 -2.27
CA LYS A 414 5.58 -9.46 -3.38
C LYS A 414 6.34 -8.21 -2.89
N LYS A 415 5.78 -7.50 -1.90
CA LYS A 415 6.40 -6.35 -1.24
C LYS A 415 6.55 -6.70 0.24
N PRO A 416 7.77 -6.75 0.80
CA PRO A 416 7.96 -7.23 2.16
C PRO A 416 7.29 -6.30 3.17
N LEU A 417 6.62 -6.90 4.16
CA LEU A 417 5.98 -6.21 5.27
C LEU A 417 6.57 -6.67 6.61
N TYR A 418 6.51 -5.79 7.60
CA TYR A 418 6.88 -6.07 8.97
C TYR A 418 5.76 -6.85 9.67
N PHE A 419 6.13 -7.92 10.36
CA PHE A 419 5.21 -8.69 11.21
C PHE A 419 5.06 -7.99 12.56
N ASP A 420 3.91 -7.33 12.76
CA ASP A 420 3.65 -6.50 13.94
C ASP A 420 2.93 -7.26 15.06
N ASN A 421 2.32 -8.41 14.72
CA ASN A 421 1.59 -9.27 15.65
C ASN A 421 0.55 -8.51 16.49
N PHE A 422 -0.21 -7.61 15.86
CA PHE A 422 -1.24 -6.78 16.49
C PHE A 422 -0.75 -5.81 17.57
N THR A 423 0.56 -5.57 17.70
CA THR A 423 1.11 -4.57 18.65
C THR A 423 0.54 -3.18 18.39
N SER A 424 0.34 -2.83 17.12
CA SER A 424 -0.30 -1.60 16.64
C SER A 424 -1.70 -1.83 16.06
N GLY A 425 -2.30 -3.01 16.30
CA GLY A 425 -3.64 -3.37 15.85
C GLY A 425 -3.72 -4.04 14.46
N ALA A 426 -2.60 -4.25 13.77
CA ALA A 426 -2.53 -4.98 12.51
C ALA A 426 -1.58 -6.18 12.58
N LEU A 427 -1.85 -7.22 11.79
CA LEU A 427 -0.94 -8.37 11.67
C LEU A 427 0.35 -7.99 10.93
N TYR A 428 0.21 -7.25 9.84
CA TYR A 428 1.29 -6.76 8.99
C TYR A 428 1.19 -5.25 8.79
N ARG A 429 2.34 -4.58 8.73
CA ARG A 429 2.46 -3.16 8.42
C ARG A 429 3.73 -2.87 7.63
N GLU A 430 3.85 -1.66 7.11
CA GLU A 430 5.10 -1.17 6.53
C GLU A 430 6.19 -1.01 7.61
N PHE A 431 7.46 -1.17 7.22
CA PHE A 431 8.60 -0.90 8.09
C PHE A 431 8.69 0.60 8.40
N LYS A 432 8.84 0.95 9.68
CA LYS A 432 8.81 2.35 10.14
C LYS A 432 10.19 2.87 10.56
N CYS A 433 11.05 2.00 11.08
CA CYS A 433 12.37 2.38 11.59
C CYS A 433 13.41 1.27 11.35
N LEU A 434 14.69 1.59 11.59
CA LEU A 434 15.76 0.62 11.42
C LEU A 434 15.69 -0.50 12.46
N GLU A 435 15.18 -0.26 13.68
CA GLU A 435 14.88 -1.32 14.65
C GLU A 435 13.97 -2.41 14.08
N ASP A 436 12.91 -2.06 13.31
CA ASP A 436 12.03 -3.05 12.69
C ASP A 436 12.81 -3.98 11.75
N ILE A 437 13.72 -3.40 10.96
CA ILE A 437 14.60 -4.13 10.04
C ILE A 437 15.54 -5.06 10.84
N GLN A 438 16.14 -4.56 11.91
CA GLN A 438 17.06 -5.34 12.74
C GLN A 438 16.35 -6.47 13.49
N ALA A 439 15.17 -6.23 14.05
CA ALA A 439 14.36 -7.24 14.72
C ALA A 439 13.94 -8.36 13.76
N THR A 440 13.52 -7.98 12.55
CA THR A 440 13.19 -8.93 11.48
C THR A 440 14.42 -9.73 11.04
N ARG A 441 15.59 -9.07 10.90
CA ARG A 441 16.85 -9.73 10.58
C ARG A 441 17.23 -10.79 11.61
N ARG A 442 17.20 -10.43 12.90
CA ARG A 442 17.53 -11.36 14.00
C ARG A 442 16.63 -12.59 13.95
N THR A 443 15.33 -12.39 13.77
CA THR A 443 14.37 -13.51 13.69
C THR A 443 14.61 -14.37 12.45
N LEU A 444 14.91 -13.78 11.30
CA LEU A 444 15.25 -14.53 10.09
C LEU A 444 16.55 -15.33 10.27
N GLU A 445 17.58 -14.74 10.89
CA GLU A 445 18.85 -15.42 11.19
C GLU A 445 18.66 -16.60 12.15
N GLU A 446 17.78 -16.46 13.15
CA GLU A 446 17.39 -17.57 14.04
C GLU A 446 16.73 -18.71 13.25
N ILE A 447 15.75 -18.41 12.39
CA ILE A 447 15.07 -19.42 11.56
C ILE A 447 16.09 -20.15 10.68
N ILE A 448 16.99 -19.41 10.02
CA ILE A 448 18.05 -19.98 9.18
C ILE A 448 18.97 -20.86 10.02
N ALA A 449 19.37 -20.42 11.22
CA ALA A 449 20.24 -21.20 12.10
C ALA A 449 19.59 -22.51 12.57
N PHE A 450 18.29 -22.50 12.87
CA PHE A 450 17.55 -23.72 13.21
C PHE A 450 17.39 -24.66 12.01
N ASP A 451 17.17 -24.13 10.80
CA ASP A 451 17.12 -24.95 9.59
C ASP A 451 18.48 -25.59 9.27
N ASP A 452 19.57 -24.84 9.38
CA ASP A 452 20.94 -25.35 9.24
C ASP A 452 21.22 -26.46 10.28
N LEU A 453 20.77 -26.25 11.52
CA LEU A 453 20.91 -27.24 12.60
C LEU A 453 20.15 -28.53 12.26
N LEU A 454 18.89 -28.43 11.83
CA LEU A 454 18.09 -29.59 11.44
C LEU A 454 18.67 -30.32 10.23
N ALA A 455 19.27 -29.60 9.29
CA ALA A 455 19.96 -30.17 8.14
C ALA A 455 21.14 -31.09 8.54
N LEU A 456 21.82 -30.77 9.66
CA LEU A 456 22.95 -31.54 10.18
C LEU A 456 22.52 -32.74 11.05
N MET A 457 21.28 -32.80 11.53
CA MET A 457 20.80 -33.84 12.45
C MET A 457 20.46 -35.19 11.80
N ALA A 458 20.70 -35.33 10.48
CA ALA A 458 20.46 -36.54 9.68
C ALA A 458 19.04 -37.14 9.87
N ILE A 459 18.02 -36.27 9.88
CA ILE A 459 16.62 -36.66 10.07
C ILE A 459 16.14 -37.40 8.81
N ARG A 460 15.76 -38.68 8.96
CA ARG A 460 15.41 -39.58 7.86
C ARG A 460 13.94 -39.52 7.47
N SER A 461 13.06 -39.31 8.45
CA SER A 461 11.62 -39.17 8.22
C SER A 461 11.05 -38.10 9.12
N VAL A 462 10.11 -37.33 8.56
CA VAL A 462 9.33 -36.31 9.25
C VAL A 462 7.84 -36.67 9.26
N ALA A 463 7.49 -37.82 8.66
CA ALA A 463 6.14 -38.37 8.73
C ALA A 463 5.94 -38.99 10.11
N VAL A 464 5.00 -38.42 10.87
CA VAL A 464 4.68 -38.84 12.22
C VAL A 464 3.17 -39.07 12.31
N ASP A 465 2.78 -40.29 12.70
CA ASP A 465 1.39 -40.60 13.04
C ASP A 465 1.07 -40.05 14.44
N CYS A 466 0.77 -38.75 14.51
CA CYS A 466 0.34 -38.09 15.74
C CYS A 466 -0.77 -37.06 15.47
N ASP A 467 -1.65 -36.88 16.46
CA ASP A 467 -2.74 -35.88 16.39
C ASP A 467 -2.26 -34.43 16.57
N THR A 468 -1.00 -34.23 16.98
CA THR A 468 -0.38 -32.92 17.19
C THR A 468 0.28 -32.44 15.89
N PHE A 469 0.06 -31.17 15.52
CA PHE A 469 0.74 -30.57 14.38
C PHE A 469 2.25 -30.50 14.63
N LEU A 470 3.04 -30.90 13.64
CA LEU A 470 4.49 -30.85 13.73
C LEU A 470 5.00 -29.41 13.64
N THR A 471 5.84 -29.03 14.61
CA THR A 471 6.56 -27.75 14.66
C THR A 471 8.05 -27.97 14.87
N CYS A 472 8.88 -26.96 14.59
CA CYS A 472 10.31 -27.03 14.84
C CYS A 472 10.62 -27.31 16.33
N GLN A 473 9.84 -26.71 17.22
CA GLN A 473 10.00 -26.87 18.66
C GLN A 473 9.71 -28.30 19.10
N ASN A 474 8.55 -28.85 18.71
CA ASN A 474 8.18 -30.19 19.13
C ASN A 474 9.00 -31.28 18.45
N LEU A 475 9.49 -31.05 17.22
CA LEU A 475 10.46 -31.92 16.57
C LEU A 475 11.75 -32.02 17.40
N LEU A 476 12.36 -30.89 17.74
CA LEU A 476 13.62 -30.85 18.49
C LEU A 476 13.49 -31.44 19.89
N LEU A 477 12.44 -31.05 20.62
CA LEU A 477 12.19 -31.54 21.98
C LEU A 477 11.89 -33.04 22.00
N THR A 478 11.14 -33.56 21.02
CA THR A 478 10.87 -35.00 20.90
C THR A 478 12.13 -35.79 20.55
N LEU A 479 12.97 -35.31 19.62
CA LEU A 479 14.25 -35.95 19.31
C LEU A 479 15.18 -36.03 20.53
N TRP A 480 15.21 -34.97 21.34
CA TRP A 480 15.98 -34.95 22.58
C TRP A 480 15.41 -35.90 23.64
N ALA A 481 14.09 -35.92 23.81
CA ALA A 481 13.41 -36.83 24.73
C ALA A 481 13.68 -38.30 24.36
N ASN A 482 13.57 -38.65 23.07
CA ASN A 482 13.90 -39.99 22.58
C ASN A 482 15.35 -40.37 22.88
N HIS A 483 16.30 -39.46 22.69
CA HIS A 483 17.71 -39.72 23.03
C HIS A 483 17.90 -39.99 24.53
N ARG A 484 17.26 -39.20 25.41
CA ARG A 484 17.33 -39.44 26.87
C ARG A 484 16.68 -40.74 27.31
N MET A 485 15.64 -41.18 26.61
CA MET A 485 14.92 -42.42 26.91
C MET A 485 15.56 -43.67 26.26
N GLY A 486 16.69 -43.52 25.57
CA GLY A 486 17.41 -44.64 24.94
C GLY A 486 16.76 -45.15 23.66
N GLY A 487 16.09 -44.27 22.90
CA GLY A 487 15.45 -44.59 21.63
C GLY A 487 16.43 -45.20 20.62
N THR A 488 15.95 -46.16 19.82
CA THR A 488 16.77 -46.96 18.89
C THR A 488 16.99 -46.31 17.53
N ASP A 489 16.10 -45.40 17.11
CA ASP A 489 16.24 -44.65 15.86
C ASP A 489 16.43 -43.17 16.13
N GLU A 490 17.68 -42.76 16.25
CA GLU A 490 18.01 -41.36 16.53
C GLU A 490 17.52 -40.42 15.41
N GLY A 491 17.35 -40.91 14.17
CA GLY A 491 17.02 -40.09 12.99
C GLY A 491 15.52 -39.88 12.73
N ALA A 492 14.63 -40.39 13.57
CA ALA A 492 13.19 -40.25 13.41
C ALA A 492 12.52 -39.74 14.70
N PRO A 493 11.65 -38.72 14.64
CA PRO A 493 10.89 -38.26 15.79
C PRO A 493 9.75 -39.24 16.09
N GLN A 494 10.07 -40.30 16.84
CA GLN A 494 9.06 -41.25 17.32
C GLN A 494 8.19 -40.58 18.39
N PRO A 495 6.85 -40.59 18.24
CA PRO A 495 5.95 -40.13 19.29
C PRO A 495 6.19 -40.89 20.59
N LEU A 496 6.31 -40.16 21.69
CA LEU A 496 6.49 -40.74 23.01
C LEU A 496 5.16 -41.35 23.48
N VAL A 497 5.18 -42.61 23.94
CA VAL A 497 4.02 -43.20 24.62
C VAL A 497 3.86 -42.54 25.99
N ALA A 498 2.63 -42.40 26.52
CA ALA A 498 2.34 -41.71 27.78
C ALA A 498 3.27 -42.11 28.96
N ASP A 499 3.57 -43.40 29.11
CA ASP A 499 4.51 -43.89 30.13
C ASP A 499 5.96 -43.42 29.92
N GLN A 500 6.42 -43.39 28.67
CA GLN A 500 7.76 -42.92 28.31
C GLN A 500 7.86 -41.41 28.53
N PHE A 501 6.84 -40.66 28.11
CA PHE A 501 6.75 -39.23 28.33
C PHE A 501 6.73 -38.90 29.82
N SER A 502 5.94 -39.61 30.64
CA SER A 502 5.86 -39.38 32.09
C SER A 502 7.22 -39.59 32.77
N ARG A 503 7.95 -40.64 32.39
CA ARG A 503 9.31 -40.87 32.90
C ARG A 503 10.27 -39.77 32.50
N PHE A 504 10.23 -39.33 31.24
CA PHE A 504 11.04 -38.21 30.77
C PHE A 504 10.67 -36.90 31.49
N PHE A 505 9.37 -36.62 31.66
CA PHE A 505 8.84 -35.43 32.31
C PHE A 505 9.37 -35.28 33.73
N ASP A 506 9.41 -36.36 34.51
CA ASP A 506 9.96 -36.33 35.87
C ASP A 506 11.45 -35.99 35.92
N THR A 507 12.20 -36.17 34.83
CA THR A 507 13.63 -35.80 34.76
C THR A 507 13.87 -34.31 34.49
N LEU A 508 12.86 -33.57 34.02
CA LEU A 508 12.99 -32.15 33.64
C LEU A 508 13.09 -31.22 34.86
N TRP A 509 12.49 -31.60 35.98
CA TRP A 509 12.25 -30.72 37.12
C TRP A 509 13.29 -30.89 38.23
N GLY A 510 13.73 -29.78 38.83
CA GLY A 510 14.63 -29.77 39.97
C GLY A 510 13.97 -29.17 41.22
N GLY A 511 13.86 -29.95 42.30
CA GLY A 511 13.46 -29.46 43.64
C GLY A 511 11.99 -29.05 43.78
N GLY A 512 11.28 -29.65 44.75
CA GLY A 512 9.89 -29.35 45.10
C GLY A 512 8.85 -30.24 44.40
N ARG A 513 8.07 -30.99 45.17
CA ARG A 513 7.00 -31.87 44.65
C ARG A 513 5.74 -31.11 44.22
N LEU A 514 5.61 -29.84 44.61
CA LEU A 514 4.43 -29.01 44.42
C LEU A 514 4.64 -28.00 43.27
N PRO A 515 3.65 -27.79 42.39
CA PRO A 515 3.73 -26.79 41.32
C PRO A 515 3.72 -25.34 41.86
N PRO A 516 4.30 -24.37 41.15
CA PRO A 516 5.04 -24.51 39.90
C PRO A 516 6.49 -25.00 40.13
N ARG A 517 6.90 -26.00 39.36
CA ARG A 517 8.27 -26.56 39.40
C ARG A 517 9.22 -25.70 38.57
N ARG A 518 10.52 -25.71 38.91
CA ARG A 518 11.55 -25.10 38.06
C ARG A 518 12.35 -26.17 37.33
N LEU A 519 12.86 -25.80 36.15
CA LEU A 519 13.76 -26.69 35.39
C LEU A 519 15.01 -27.00 36.20
N ARG A 520 15.50 -28.23 36.05
CA ARG A 520 16.71 -28.68 36.76
C ARG A 520 17.93 -27.82 36.37
N PRO A 521 18.76 -27.40 37.34
CA PRO A 521 20.04 -26.76 37.04
C PRO A 521 20.89 -27.68 36.15
N GLY A 522 21.43 -27.16 35.04
CA GLY A 522 22.25 -27.91 34.09
C GLY A 522 21.48 -28.62 32.96
N LEU A 523 20.15 -28.65 32.99
CA LEU A 523 19.34 -29.26 31.92
C LEU A 523 19.58 -28.60 30.54
N ARG A 524 19.80 -27.28 30.54
CA ARG A 524 20.08 -26.48 29.35
C ARG A 524 21.45 -26.84 28.77
N ASP A 525 22.46 -26.97 29.62
CA ASP A 525 23.80 -27.36 29.21
C ASP A 525 23.79 -28.78 28.62
N GLU A 526 23.05 -29.71 29.23
CA GLU A 526 22.85 -31.07 28.69
C GLU A 526 22.19 -31.07 27.31
N PHE A 527 21.22 -30.18 27.07
CA PHE A 527 20.57 -30.06 25.77
C PHE A 527 21.50 -29.49 24.71
N ILE A 528 22.28 -28.46 25.05
CA ILE A 528 23.26 -27.86 24.14
C ILE A 528 24.39 -28.84 23.83
N ASP A 529 24.88 -29.57 24.83
CA ASP A 529 25.86 -30.64 24.65
C ASP A 529 25.35 -31.73 23.71
N TRP A 530 24.07 -32.12 23.85
CA TRP A 530 23.44 -33.07 22.95
C TRP A 530 23.38 -32.54 21.51
N LEU A 531 22.95 -31.28 21.32
CA LEU A 531 22.93 -30.65 20.01
C LEU A 531 24.33 -30.59 19.38
N ALA A 532 25.35 -30.21 20.16
CA ALA A 532 26.74 -30.15 19.70
C ALA A 532 27.25 -31.51 19.23
N ARG A 533 27.04 -32.56 20.04
CA ARG A 533 27.44 -33.94 19.66
C ARG A 533 26.72 -34.43 18.41
N ARG A 534 25.45 -34.07 18.27
CA ARG A 534 24.59 -34.58 17.19
C ARG A 534 24.80 -33.87 15.85
N THR A 535 25.18 -32.59 15.89
CA THR A 535 25.36 -31.76 14.68
C THR A 535 26.83 -31.59 14.30
N GLY A 536 27.76 -31.87 15.23
CA GLY A 536 29.19 -31.59 15.07
C GLY A 536 29.56 -30.12 15.25
N LEU A 537 28.61 -29.25 15.61
CA LEU A 537 28.84 -27.84 15.89
C LEU A 537 29.49 -27.64 17.27
N SER A 538 30.25 -26.55 17.43
CA SER A 538 30.75 -26.19 18.75
C SER A 538 29.64 -25.62 19.63
N ILE A 539 29.78 -25.78 20.95
CA ILE A 539 28.85 -25.20 21.93
C ILE A 539 28.80 -23.67 21.78
N GLN A 540 29.93 -23.03 21.44
CA GLN A 540 30.01 -21.59 21.21
C GLN A 540 29.21 -21.16 19.99
N ASP A 541 29.25 -21.92 18.89
CA ASP A 541 28.47 -21.63 17.68
C ASP A 541 26.97 -21.74 17.94
N ILE A 542 26.55 -22.77 18.68
CA ILE A 542 25.15 -22.98 19.05
C ILE A 542 24.67 -21.85 19.97
N ALA A 543 25.44 -21.52 21.00
CA ALA A 543 25.11 -20.44 21.93
C ALA A 543 25.06 -19.08 21.23
N GLY A 544 26.00 -18.80 20.33
CA GLY A 544 26.08 -17.54 19.59
C GLY A 544 24.94 -17.33 18.59
N ARG A 545 24.58 -18.38 17.83
CA ARG A 545 23.55 -18.27 16.77
C ARG A 545 22.13 -18.52 17.26
N MET A 546 21.94 -19.38 18.26
CA MET A 546 20.62 -19.90 18.66
C MET A 546 20.32 -19.73 20.15
N GLY A 547 21.25 -19.21 20.95
CA GLY A 547 21.12 -19.14 22.41
C GLY A 547 19.85 -18.42 22.88
N ALA A 548 19.53 -17.26 22.30
CA ALA A 548 18.34 -16.50 22.68
C ALA A 548 17.02 -17.21 22.33
N ALA A 549 16.97 -17.90 21.18
CA ALA A 549 15.81 -18.69 20.77
C ALA A 549 15.66 -19.97 21.62
N LEU A 550 16.77 -20.64 21.95
CA LEU A 550 16.77 -21.79 22.86
C LEU A 550 16.34 -21.40 24.28
N GLU A 551 16.78 -20.25 24.78
CA GLU A 551 16.34 -19.72 26.07
C GLU A 551 14.82 -19.50 26.09
N ARG A 552 14.26 -18.91 25.03
CA ARG A 552 12.79 -18.77 24.87
C ARG A 552 12.08 -20.12 24.83
N LEU A 553 12.64 -21.13 24.15
CA LEU A 553 12.09 -22.48 24.12
C LEU A 553 12.02 -23.10 25.54
N PHE A 554 13.07 -22.94 26.36
CA PHE A 554 13.07 -23.44 27.73
C PHE A 554 12.12 -22.66 28.64
N GLN A 555 11.99 -21.35 28.46
CA GLN A 555 11.00 -20.54 29.18
C GLN A 555 9.57 -20.97 28.83
N GLN A 556 9.30 -21.24 27.56
CA GLN A 556 8.01 -21.76 27.10
C GLN A 556 7.72 -23.12 27.72
N LEU A 557 8.70 -24.03 27.71
CA LEU A 557 8.61 -25.35 28.34
C LEU A 557 8.32 -25.24 29.85
N GLU A 558 8.98 -24.34 30.56
CA GLU A 558 8.69 -24.07 31.97
C GLU A 558 7.28 -23.48 32.15
N SER A 559 6.87 -22.53 31.32
CA SER A 559 5.55 -21.89 31.45
C SER A 559 4.36 -22.83 31.20
N GLU A 560 4.46 -23.74 30.21
CA GLU A 560 3.37 -24.63 29.82
C GLU A 560 3.29 -25.87 30.73
N LEU A 561 4.44 -26.38 31.19
CA LEU A 561 4.50 -27.69 31.84
C LEU A 561 4.78 -27.64 33.36
N ALA A 562 5.30 -26.53 33.92
CA ALA A 562 5.66 -26.46 35.34
C ALA A 562 4.48 -26.60 36.31
N ALA A 563 3.29 -26.22 35.86
CA ALA A 563 2.06 -26.27 36.66
C ALA A 563 1.40 -27.67 36.66
N VAL A 564 1.81 -28.56 35.75
CA VAL A 564 1.17 -29.86 35.52
C VAL A 564 1.79 -30.94 36.41
N SER A 565 0.94 -31.73 37.06
CA SER A 565 1.36 -32.91 37.82
C SER A 565 1.55 -34.10 36.86
N ALA A 566 2.54 -34.95 37.13
CA ALA A 566 2.81 -36.15 36.32
C ALA A 566 1.60 -37.12 36.21
N LYS A 567 0.67 -37.06 37.17
CA LYS A 567 -0.56 -37.88 37.16
C LYS A 567 -1.68 -37.30 36.30
N ASP A 568 -1.61 -36.01 35.99
CA ASP A 568 -2.64 -35.27 35.25
C ASP A 568 -2.18 -34.95 33.82
N ILE A 569 -1.13 -35.65 33.34
CA ILE A 569 -0.64 -35.54 31.98
C ILE A 569 -1.65 -36.18 31.03
N ASP A 570 -2.31 -35.36 30.21
CA ASP A 570 -3.13 -35.79 29.09
C ASP A 570 -2.42 -35.42 27.77
N PRO A 571 -2.09 -36.41 26.91
CA PRO A 571 -1.46 -36.20 25.61
C PRO A 571 -2.15 -35.14 24.73
N ARG A 572 -3.46 -34.92 24.90
CA ARG A 572 -4.24 -33.95 24.10
C ARG A 572 -3.83 -32.50 24.32
N TYR A 573 -3.24 -32.19 25.47
CA TYR A 573 -2.85 -30.82 25.83
C TYR A 573 -1.33 -30.60 25.75
N ILE A 574 -0.56 -31.61 25.31
CA ILE A 574 0.90 -31.48 25.12
C ILE A 574 1.17 -31.08 23.68
N GLN A 575 1.59 -29.83 23.48
CA GLN A 575 1.92 -29.29 22.15
C GLN A 575 3.43 -29.26 21.86
N LEU A 576 4.26 -29.13 22.91
CA LEU A 576 5.72 -29.05 22.83
C LEU A 576 6.42 -30.40 22.57
N PHE A 577 5.70 -31.52 22.63
CA PHE A 577 6.24 -32.85 22.35
C PHE A 577 5.24 -33.64 21.51
N LEU A 578 5.74 -34.56 20.68
CA LEU A 578 4.89 -35.50 19.96
C LEU A 578 4.59 -36.68 20.90
N VAL A 579 3.35 -36.80 21.35
CA VAL A 579 2.92 -37.84 22.29
C VAL A 579 1.85 -38.69 21.60
N ALA A 580 2.07 -40.01 21.58
CA ALA A 580 1.08 -40.97 21.06
C ALA A 580 -0.10 -41.09 22.03
N ARG A 581 -1.30 -41.27 21.48
CA ARG A 581 -2.49 -41.59 22.26
C ARG A 581 -2.46 -43.01 22.79
#